data_AF-A0A7J6TNU5-F1
#
_entry.id   AF-A0A7J6TNU5-F1
#
_cell.length_a   1.000
_cell.length_b   1.000
_cell.length_c   1.000
_cell.angle_alpha   90.00
_cell.angle_beta   90.00
_cell.angle_gamma   90.00
#
_symmetry.space_group_name_H-M   'P 1'
#
loop_
_entity.id
_entity.type
_entity.pdbx_description
1 polymer ?
#
loop_
_entity_poly.entity_id
_entity_poly.type
_entity_poly.pdbx_seq_one_letter_code
_entity_poly.pdbx_strand_id
1 'polypeptide(L)'
;MLHDLLTSLLGLEGDLVVKPIKASGSQSGDPDNYPSFELAPLALSRLSDSQVLSIKPLLHIAGLYSKVSTSVEAMLTSVPEPQPEPYHYTLADTIDSVVLEPYRDRICEIEGALLQHDGLLPVTYLVAQLRDQTVLLNFFSSLLDDARSVRGCVLLDLLWSRYNTLPDSSPIRAPLGFCLDALAELFFSMLSKWIAFGQVPMVADVFFIAPTSKDYSVVETESASSTAVEIHHHLVPKGIISPSLADKILLCGSAVRVLGLCNIVDDTSTNAENLSRLRQLNVLFDCTETGGFKM
;
A
#
# COMPACT_ATOMS: atom_id res chain seq x y z
N MET A 1 -2.93 28.90 -18.02
CA MET A 1 -3.27 27.69 -18.81
C MET A 1 -2.20 26.62 -18.71
N LEU A 2 -1.00 26.82 -19.25
CA LEU A 2 0.01 25.75 -19.17
C LEU A 2 0.49 25.53 -17.72
N HIS A 3 0.61 26.62 -16.95
CA HIS A 3 0.76 26.55 -15.49
C HIS A 3 -0.43 25.85 -14.81
N ASP A 4 -1.69 26.25 -15.06
CA ASP A 4 -2.88 25.55 -14.52
C ASP A 4 -2.91 24.05 -14.88
N LEU A 5 -2.44 23.69 -16.07
CA LEU A 5 -2.35 22.30 -16.50
C LEU A 5 -1.31 21.53 -15.68
N LEU A 6 -0.14 22.10 -15.43
CA LEU A 6 0.85 21.51 -14.53
C LEU A 6 0.33 21.38 -13.10
N THR A 7 -0.33 22.41 -12.59
CA THR A 7 -0.98 22.40 -11.27
C THR A 7 -2.05 21.29 -11.19
N SER A 8 -2.84 21.11 -12.25
CA SER A 8 -3.84 20.04 -12.33
C SER A 8 -3.23 18.64 -12.36
N LEU A 9 -2.06 18.47 -12.98
CA LEU A 9 -1.33 17.20 -12.98
C LEU A 9 -0.89 16.80 -11.56
N LEU A 10 -0.71 17.77 -10.65
CA LEU A 10 -0.46 17.53 -9.22
C LEU A 10 -1.76 17.39 -8.41
N GLY A 11 -2.92 17.23 -9.04
CA GLY A 11 -4.20 16.98 -8.38
C GLY A 11 -4.89 18.23 -7.80
N LEU A 12 -4.34 19.42 -8.07
CA LEU A 12 -4.85 20.71 -7.60
C LEU A 12 -5.81 21.34 -8.63
N GLU A 13 -6.82 22.05 -8.14
CA GLU A 13 -7.73 22.81 -9.01
C GLU A 13 -7.08 24.13 -9.44
N GLY A 14 -7.43 24.59 -10.63
CA GLY A 14 -7.03 25.89 -11.17
C GLY A 14 -8.20 26.66 -11.75
N ASP A 15 -7.93 27.86 -12.25
CA ASP A 15 -8.98 28.74 -12.80
C ASP A 15 -9.55 28.19 -14.13
N LEU A 16 -8.75 27.42 -14.86
CA LEU A 16 -9.11 26.86 -16.17
C LEU A 16 -9.41 25.36 -16.14
N VAL A 17 -9.03 24.65 -15.07
CA VAL A 17 -9.21 23.21 -14.91
C VAL A 17 -9.83 22.95 -13.55
N VAL A 18 -11.04 22.41 -13.53
CA VAL A 18 -11.88 22.29 -12.33
C VAL A 18 -12.30 20.84 -12.14
N LYS A 19 -12.44 20.38 -10.89
CA LYS A 19 -13.06 19.07 -10.63
C LYS A 19 -14.58 19.20 -10.89
N PRO A 20 -15.21 18.24 -11.58
CA PRO A 20 -16.65 18.29 -11.81
C PRO A 20 -17.38 18.21 -10.46
N ILE A 21 -18.27 19.17 -10.22
CA ILE A 21 -19.13 19.16 -9.03
C ILE A 21 -20.06 17.94 -9.17
N LYS A 22 -19.90 16.94 -8.30
CA LYS A 22 -20.86 15.83 -8.20
C LYS A 22 -22.21 16.42 -7.81
N ALA A 23 -23.12 16.56 -8.77
CA ALA A 23 -24.50 16.91 -8.49
C ALA A 23 -25.08 15.82 -7.58
N SER A 24 -25.45 16.20 -6.36
CA SER A 24 -26.12 15.36 -5.39
C SER A 24 -27.47 14.88 -5.94
N GLY A 25 -27.50 13.79 -6.72
CA GLY A 25 -28.76 13.26 -7.25
C GLY A 25 -28.70 12.18 -8.32
N SER A 26 -27.60 11.98 -9.06
CA SER A 26 -27.54 10.95 -10.11
C SER A 26 -26.78 9.70 -9.65
N GLN A 27 -27.49 8.77 -9.02
CA GLN A 27 -27.08 7.37 -8.93
C GLN A 27 -27.33 6.68 -10.28
N SER A 28 -26.51 6.94 -11.29
CA SER A 28 -26.32 5.99 -12.40
C SER A 28 -25.11 6.41 -13.23
N GLY A 29 -24.03 5.64 -13.14
CA GLY A 29 -22.83 5.81 -13.94
C GLY A 29 -21.61 5.40 -13.13
N ASP A 30 -20.86 4.42 -13.61
CA ASP A 30 -19.65 3.90 -12.97
C ASP A 30 -18.79 5.02 -12.40
N PRO A 31 -18.41 4.96 -11.10
CA PRO A 31 -17.52 5.96 -10.49
C PRO A 31 -16.12 5.97 -11.12
N ASP A 32 -15.79 4.99 -11.96
CA ASP A 32 -14.49 4.84 -12.61
C ASP A 32 -14.36 5.50 -13.99
N ASN A 33 -15.44 6.07 -14.55
CA ASN A 33 -15.43 6.52 -15.95
C ASN A 33 -15.57 8.03 -16.18
N TYR A 34 -15.59 8.84 -15.11
CA TYR A 34 -15.57 10.31 -15.24
C TYR A 34 -14.14 10.85 -15.14
N PRO A 35 -13.69 11.71 -16.07
CA PRO A 35 -12.45 12.44 -15.85
C PRO A 35 -12.61 13.26 -14.57
N SER A 36 -11.70 13.07 -13.61
CA SER A 36 -11.76 13.79 -12.33
C SER A 36 -11.54 15.30 -12.50
N PHE A 37 -11.20 15.75 -13.71
CA PHE A 37 -11.00 17.16 -14.08
C PHE A 37 -11.62 17.47 -15.43
N GLU A 38 -12.26 18.63 -15.52
CA GLU A 38 -12.85 19.18 -16.73
C GLU A 38 -12.32 20.60 -16.99
N LEU A 39 -12.35 21.04 -18.26
CA LEU A 39 -12.02 22.42 -18.60
C LEU A 39 -13.18 23.34 -18.17
N ALA A 40 -12.84 24.43 -17.49
CA ALA A 40 -13.81 25.44 -17.12
C ALA A 40 -14.50 26.02 -18.37
N PRO A 41 -15.77 26.45 -18.28
CA PRO A 41 -16.49 27.06 -19.41
C PRO A 41 -15.74 28.26 -20.04
N LEU A 42 -15.00 29.00 -19.20
CA LEU A 42 -14.11 30.08 -19.62
C LEU A 42 -12.96 29.59 -20.52
N ALA A 43 -12.38 28.43 -20.23
CA ALA A 43 -11.32 27.82 -21.05
C ALA A 43 -11.88 27.32 -22.39
N LEU A 44 -13.06 26.69 -22.37
CA LEU A 44 -13.74 26.19 -23.57
C LEU A 44 -14.08 27.32 -24.56
N SER A 45 -14.42 28.51 -24.05
CA SER A 45 -14.70 29.68 -24.91
C SER A 45 -13.48 30.25 -25.64
N ARG A 46 -12.26 29.90 -25.19
CA ARG A 46 -10.99 30.48 -25.66
C ARG A 46 -10.13 29.53 -26.47
N LEU A 47 -10.44 28.23 -26.46
CA LEU A 47 -9.65 27.19 -27.10
C LEU A 47 -10.36 26.65 -28.34
N SER A 48 -9.58 26.27 -29.35
CA SER A 48 -10.11 25.53 -30.49
C SER A 48 -10.37 24.07 -30.12
N ASP A 49 -11.28 23.41 -30.85
CA ASP A 49 -11.58 21.99 -30.64
C ASP A 49 -10.33 21.10 -30.70
N SER A 50 -9.38 21.43 -31.57
CA SER A 50 -8.10 20.72 -31.70
C SER A 50 -7.23 20.85 -30.45
N GLN A 51 -7.21 22.04 -29.81
CA GLN A 51 -6.48 22.27 -28.57
C GLN A 51 -7.15 21.53 -27.40
N VAL A 52 -8.48 21.56 -27.34
CA VAL A 52 -9.25 20.81 -26.32
C VAL A 52 -8.95 19.31 -26.42
N LEU A 53 -8.94 18.75 -27.63
CA LEU A 53 -8.59 17.35 -27.85
C LEU A 53 -7.15 17.02 -27.41
N SER A 54 -6.22 17.95 -27.58
CA SER A 54 -4.82 17.77 -27.17
C SER A 54 -4.63 17.81 -25.65
N ILE A 55 -5.52 18.50 -24.93
CA ILE A 55 -5.46 18.65 -23.47
C ILE A 55 -6.13 17.48 -22.73
N LYS A 56 -7.14 16.83 -23.34
CA LYS A 56 -7.86 15.69 -22.72
C LYS A 56 -6.96 14.60 -22.13
N PRO A 57 -5.88 14.15 -22.80
CA PRO A 57 -4.98 13.16 -22.21
C PRO A 57 -4.34 13.63 -20.89
N LEU A 58 -3.98 14.91 -20.79
CA LEU A 58 -3.40 15.47 -19.57
C LEU A 58 -4.40 15.51 -18.41
N LEU A 59 -5.66 15.84 -18.71
CA LEU A 59 -6.74 15.80 -17.69
C LEU A 59 -7.01 14.38 -17.20
N HIS A 60 -6.91 13.39 -18.10
CA HIS A 60 -7.00 11.99 -17.71
C HIS A 60 -5.85 11.60 -16.77
N ILE A 61 -4.62 11.99 -17.08
CA ILE A 61 -3.45 11.74 -16.21
C ILE A 61 -3.63 12.41 -14.85
N ALA A 62 -4.07 13.67 -14.81
CA ALA A 62 -4.38 14.39 -13.58
C ALA A 62 -5.42 13.65 -12.72
N GLY A 63 -6.46 13.09 -13.36
CA GLY A 63 -7.46 12.29 -12.67
C GLY A 63 -6.90 11.00 -12.08
N LEU A 64 -6.06 10.28 -12.84
CA LEU A 64 -5.37 9.09 -12.35
C LEU A 64 -4.46 9.42 -11.16
N TYR A 65 -3.65 10.47 -11.25
CA TYR A 65 -2.80 10.92 -10.14
C TYR A 65 -3.64 11.24 -8.91
N SER A 66 -4.71 12.03 -9.05
CA SER A 66 -5.57 12.38 -7.93
C SER A 66 -6.21 11.15 -7.29
N LYS A 67 -6.65 10.16 -8.08
CA LYS A 67 -7.24 8.91 -7.56
C LYS A 67 -6.21 8.09 -6.76
N VAL A 68 -4.98 7.96 -7.29
CA VAL A 68 -3.90 7.22 -6.61
C VAL A 68 -3.45 7.97 -5.35
N SER A 69 -3.14 9.27 -5.44
CA SER A 69 -2.72 10.10 -4.29
C SER A 69 -3.74 10.07 -3.16
N THR A 70 -5.03 10.29 -3.48
CA THR A 70 -6.09 10.26 -2.45
C THR A 70 -6.22 8.88 -1.81
N SER A 71 -6.03 7.80 -2.58
CA SER A 71 -6.10 6.44 -2.04
C SER A 71 -4.90 6.10 -1.14
N VAL A 72 -3.71 6.53 -1.53
CA VAL A 72 -2.47 6.39 -0.74
C VAL A 72 -2.59 7.21 0.54
N GLU A 73 -2.96 8.48 0.44
CA GLU A 73 -3.19 9.35 1.60
C GLU A 73 -4.24 8.77 2.54
N ALA A 74 -5.35 8.24 2.01
CA ALA A 74 -6.38 7.60 2.84
C ALA A 74 -5.87 6.35 3.59
N MET A 75 -4.94 5.60 3.01
CA MET A 75 -4.32 4.43 3.65
C MET A 75 -3.22 4.82 4.65
N LEU A 76 -2.53 5.95 4.45
CA LEU A 76 -1.51 6.46 5.37
C LEU A 76 -2.12 7.24 6.55
N THR A 77 -3.22 7.94 6.32
CA THR A 77 -3.90 8.79 7.31
C THR A 77 -5.07 8.11 7.99
N SER A 78 -5.41 6.87 7.63
CA SER A 78 -6.38 6.06 8.35
C SER A 78 -5.85 5.80 9.77
N VAL A 79 -6.16 6.73 10.68
CA VAL A 79 -5.95 6.58 12.12
C VAL A 79 -6.73 5.34 12.55
N PRO A 80 -6.06 4.29 13.04
CA PRO A 80 -6.75 3.04 13.29
C PRO A 80 -7.12 2.94 14.76
N GLU A 81 -8.42 2.88 15.05
CA GLU A 81 -8.87 2.05 16.16
C GLU A 81 -9.33 0.70 15.58
N PRO A 82 -8.73 -0.45 15.96
CA PRO A 82 -7.69 -0.61 16.99
C PRO A 82 -6.24 -0.65 16.48
N GLN A 83 -5.92 -1.01 15.22
CA GLN A 83 -4.52 -1.10 14.73
C GLN A 83 -4.42 -0.92 13.20
N PRO A 84 -3.34 -0.29 12.67
CA PRO A 84 -3.19 -0.07 11.23
C PRO A 84 -3.06 -1.41 10.53
N GLU A 85 -3.70 -1.60 9.37
CA GLU A 85 -3.46 -2.76 8.53
C GLU A 85 -2.02 -2.64 7.97
N PRO A 86 -1.02 -3.35 8.53
CA PRO A 86 0.39 -3.03 8.30
C PRO A 86 0.80 -3.26 6.84
N TYR A 87 0.12 -4.19 6.17
CA TYR A 87 0.28 -4.48 4.75
C TYR A 87 -0.20 -3.33 3.86
N HIS A 88 -1.36 -2.73 4.16
CA HIS A 88 -1.88 -1.59 3.38
C HIS A 88 -1.07 -0.34 3.63
N TYR A 89 -0.68 -0.09 4.88
CA TYR A 89 0.21 1.02 5.20
C TYR A 89 1.52 0.91 4.42
N THR A 90 2.17 -0.25 4.47
CA THR A 90 3.45 -0.49 3.79
C THR A 90 3.30 -0.43 2.27
N LEU A 91 2.19 -0.94 1.73
CA LEU A 91 1.88 -0.78 0.31
C LEU A 91 1.74 0.69 -0.08
N ALA A 92 0.98 1.47 0.68
CA ALA A 92 0.73 2.88 0.39
C ALA A 92 2.02 3.71 0.49
N ASP A 93 2.82 3.50 1.54
CA ASP A 93 4.11 4.14 1.74
C ASP A 93 5.08 3.83 0.59
N THR A 94 5.16 2.55 0.21
CA THR A 94 6.00 2.14 -0.92
C THR A 94 5.52 2.75 -2.23
N ILE A 95 4.21 2.77 -2.50
CA ILE A 95 3.65 3.40 -3.72
C ILE A 95 3.95 4.91 -3.75
N ASP A 96 3.86 5.60 -2.61
CA ASP A 96 4.19 7.02 -2.57
C ASP A 96 5.65 7.25 -3.01
N SER A 97 6.58 6.47 -2.46
CA SER A 97 8.01 6.61 -2.76
C SER A 97 8.40 6.13 -4.17
N VAL A 98 7.85 5.03 -4.68
CA VAL A 98 8.32 4.44 -5.96
C VAL A 98 7.48 4.82 -7.18
N VAL A 99 6.31 5.43 -6.98
CA VAL A 99 5.39 5.83 -8.06
C VAL A 99 5.08 7.31 -8.02
N LEU A 100 4.60 7.82 -6.89
CA LEU A 100 4.10 9.21 -6.81
C LEU A 100 5.23 10.22 -6.71
N GLU A 101 6.28 9.95 -5.94
CA GLU A 101 7.45 10.82 -5.83
C GLU A 101 8.19 10.99 -7.18
N PRO A 102 8.54 9.90 -7.92
CA PRO A 102 9.11 10.03 -9.26
C PRO A 102 8.18 10.74 -10.26
N TYR A 103 6.86 10.61 -10.10
CA TYR A 103 5.90 11.38 -10.89
C TYR A 103 5.99 12.88 -10.58
N ARG A 104 5.99 13.25 -9.30
CA ARG A 104 6.10 14.65 -8.85
C ARG A 104 7.42 15.27 -9.33
N ASP A 105 8.52 14.55 -9.20
CA ASP A 105 9.84 14.97 -9.71
C ASP A 105 9.81 15.19 -11.22
N ARG A 106 9.16 14.30 -11.97
CA ARG A 106 9.01 14.45 -13.41
C ARG A 106 8.22 15.71 -13.79
N ILE A 107 7.18 16.05 -13.03
CA ILE A 107 6.43 17.28 -13.25
C ILE A 107 7.32 18.51 -13.00
N CYS A 108 8.13 18.51 -11.94
CA CYS A 108 9.10 19.57 -11.65
C CYS A 108 10.15 19.72 -12.78
N GLU A 109 10.65 18.62 -13.33
CA GLU A 109 11.57 18.64 -14.48
C GLU A 109 10.93 19.25 -15.73
N ILE A 110 9.67 18.91 -16.00
CA ILE A 110 8.92 19.46 -17.13
C ILE A 110 8.68 20.96 -16.93
N GLU A 111 8.34 21.39 -15.71
CA GLU A 111 8.22 22.82 -15.37
C GLU A 111 9.54 23.55 -15.62
N GLY A 112 10.67 22.99 -15.17
CA GLY A 112 12.00 23.54 -15.42
C GLY A 112 12.31 23.69 -16.92
N ALA A 113 11.99 22.68 -17.73
CA ALA A 113 12.17 22.73 -19.18
C ALA A 113 11.29 23.79 -19.85
N LEU A 114 10.05 23.97 -19.36
CA LEU A 114 9.14 25.00 -19.86
C LEU A 114 9.65 26.42 -19.59
N LEU A 115 10.21 26.65 -18.40
CA LEU A 115 10.82 27.93 -18.04
C LEU A 115 12.05 28.24 -18.90
N GLN A 116 12.85 27.23 -19.26
CA GLN A 116 14.04 27.40 -20.11
C GLN A 116 13.70 27.71 -21.58
N HIS A 117 12.52 27.31 -22.04
CA HIS A 117 12.06 27.50 -23.41
C HIS A 117 11.00 28.59 -23.57
N ASP A 118 10.93 29.55 -22.64
CA ASP A 118 9.96 30.66 -22.62
C ASP A 118 8.48 30.20 -22.80
N GLY A 119 8.15 29.00 -22.30
CA GLY A 119 6.81 28.42 -22.42
C GLY A 119 6.40 27.98 -23.83
N LEU A 120 7.35 27.87 -24.77
CA LEU A 120 7.08 27.53 -26.18
C LEU A 120 6.97 26.02 -26.45
N LEU A 121 7.01 25.16 -25.42
CA LEU A 121 6.86 23.72 -25.62
C LEU A 121 5.38 23.37 -25.89
N PRO A 122 5.10 22.54 -26.91
CA PRO A 122 3.75 22.16 -27.25
C PRO A 122 3.14 21.21 -26.21
N VAL A 123 1.82 21.21 -26.08
CA VAL A 123 1.07 20.29 -25.21
C VAL A 123 1.39 18.81 -25.51
N THR A 124 1.68 18.49 -26.77
CA THR A 124 2.08 17.14 -27.19
C THR A 124 3.42 16.69 -26.60
N TYR A 125 4.32 17.62 -26.28
CA TYR A 125 5.55 17.32 -25.54
C TYR A 125 5.22 16.80 -24.14
N LEU A 126 4.34 17.49 -23.40
CA LEU A 126 3.92 17.08 -22.06
C LEU A 126 3.33 15.66 -22.06
N VAL A 127 2.42 15.39 -23.02
CA VAL A 127 1.81 14.05 -23.16
C VAL A 127 2.86 12.99 -23.43
N ALA A 128 3.85 13.27 -24.29
CA ALA A 128 4.91 12.34 -24.58
C ALA A 128 5.81 12.07 -23.35
N GLN A 129 6.11 13.09 -22.56
CA GLN A 129 6.96 12.94 -21.36
C GLN A 129 6.32 12.21 -20.20
N LEU A 130 4.98 12.09 -20.18
CA LEU A 130 4.20 11.46 -19.11
C LEU A 130 3.62 10.10 -19.50
N ARG A 131 4.02 9.55 -20.66
CA ARG A 131 3.44 8.31 -21.19
C ARG A 131 3.62 7.12 -20.25
N ASP A 132 4.82 6.91 -19.74
CA ASP A 132 5.12 5.76 -18.88
C ASP A 132 4.46 5.91 -17.51
N GLN A 133 4.40 7.13 -17.00
CA GLN A 133 3.72 7.52 -15.78
C GLN A 133 2.21 7.29 -15.89
N THR A 134 1.62 7.55 -17.07
CA THR A 134 0.20 7.25 -17.32
C THR A 134 -0.06 5.75 -17.17
N VAL A 135 0.81 4.91 -17.73
CA VAL A 135 0.71 3.45 -17.63
C VAL A 135 0.83 3.00 -16.16
N LEU A 136 1.78 3.57 -15.42
CA LEU A 136 1.98 3.30 -14.00
C LEU A 136 0.76 3.70 -13.16
N LEU A 137 0.32 4.95 -13.26
CA LEU A 137 -0.80 5.47 -12.48
C LEU A 137 -2.10 4.70 -12.76
N ASN A 138 -2.33 4.31 -14.02
CA ASN A 138 -3.49 3.50 -14.37
C ASN A 138 -3.43 2.10 -13.72
N PHE A 139 -2.25 1.46 -13.76
CA PHE A 139 -2.06 0.17 -13.11
C PHE A 139 -2.24 0.25 -11.59
N PHE A 140 -1.58 1.21 -10.93
CA PHE A 140 -1.64 1.37 -9.48
C PHE A 140 -3.01 1.84 -8.99
N SER A 141 -3.76 2.60 -9.79
CA SER A 141 -5.16 2.90 -9.50
C SER A 141 -5.98 1.61 -9.40
N SER A 142 -5.89 0.73 -10.40
CA SER A 142 -6.63 -0.55 -10.37
C SER A 142 -6.14 -1.46 -9.24
N LEU A 143 -4.83 -1.47 -8.97
CA LEU A 143 -4.27 -2.27 -7.88
C LEU A 143 -4.79 -1.82 -6.51
N LEU A 144 -4.87 -0.51 -6.28
CA LEU A 144 -5.36 0.04 -5.02
C LEU A 144 -6.86 -0.24 -4.81
N ASP A 145 -7.66 -0.25 -5.89
CA ASP A 145 -9.06 -0.64 -5.81
C ASP A 145 -9.21 -2.12 -5.41
N ASP A 146 -8.42 -3.01 -6.01
CA ASP A 146 -8.39 -4.43 -5.64
C ASP A 146 -7.90 -4.64 -4.19
N ALA A 147 -6.86 -3.90 -3.79
CA ALA A 147 -6.23 -4.01 -2.47
C ALA A 147 -7.20 -3.69 -1.31
N ARG A 148 -8.20 -2.82 -1.53
CA ARG A 148 -9.23 -2.50 -0.51
C ARG A 148 -10.07 -3.71 -0.09
N SER A 149 -10.19 -4.70 -0.96
CA SER A 149 -10.99 -5.91 -0.71
C SER A 149 -10.19 -7.05 -0.06
N VAL A 150 -8.88 -6.88 0.06
CA VAL A 150 -7.93 -7.90 0.52
C VAL A 150 -7.35 -7.47 1.86
N ARG A 151 -7.10 -8.43 2.77
CA ARG A 151 -6.50 -8.16 4.09
C ARG A 151 -5.29 -9.03 4.36
N GLY A 152 -4.41 -8.52 5.21
CA GLY A 152 -3.24 -9.23 5.71
C GLY A 152 -2.31 -9.72 4.61
N CYS A 153 -1.66 -10.85 4.87
CA CYS A 153 -0.72 -11.47 3.94
C CYS A 153 -1.31 -11.95 2.60
N VAL A 154 -2.63 -11.90 2.40
CA VAL A 154 -3.23 -12.14 1.07
C VAL A 154 -2.89 -11.01 0.10
N LEU A 155 -2.59 -9.80 0.60
CA LEU A 155 -2.16 -8.69 -0.25
C LEU A 155 -0.86 -9.04 -1.00
N LEU A 156 0.02 -9.83 -0.37
CA LEU A 156 1.23 -10.36 -1.00
C LEU A 156 0.89 -11.27 -2.20
N ASP A 157 -0.16 -12.08 -2.10
CA ASP A 157 -0.62 -12.97 -3.18
C ASP A 157 -1.20 -12.18 -4.36
N LEU A 158 -1.93 -11.09 -4.06
CA LEU A 158 -2.41 -10.14 -5.08
C LEU A 158 -1.23 -9.54 -5.86
N LEU A 159 -0.21 -9.02 -5.16
CA LEU A 159 0.97 -8.43 -5.81
C LEU A 159 1.74 -9.48 -6.61
N TRP A 160 1.95 -10.66 -6.04
CA TRP A 160 2.66 -11.76 -6.68
C TRP A 160 1.98 -12.22 -7.98
N SER A 161 0.66 -12.39 -7.94
CA SER A 161 -0.13 -12.75 -9.12
C SER A 161 0.01 -11.69 -10.22
N ARG A 162 -0.16 -10.41 -9.87
CA ARG A 162 0.00 -9.30 -10.82
C ARG A 162 1.41 -9.25 -11.39
N TYR A 163 2.44 -9.39 -10.56
CA TYR A 163 3.84 -9.35 -10.96
C TYR A 163 4.20 -10.43 -11.99
N ASN A 164 3.73 -11.67 -11.77
CA ASN A 164 4.02 -12.78 -12.67
C ASN A 164 3.31 -12.70 -14.03
N THR A 165 2.23 -11.91 -14.12
CA THR A 165 1.54 -11.67 -15.40
C THR A 165 2.21 -10.59 -16.26
N LEU A 166 3.13 -9.80 -15.70
CA LEU A 166 3.77 -8.71 -16.41
C LEU A 166 4.95 -9.21 -17.25
N PRO A 167 5.12 -8.69 -18.49
CA PRO A 167 6.32 -8.94 -19.27
C PRO A 167 7.53 -8.24 -18.63
N ASP A 168 8.73 -8.81 -18.83
CA ASP A 168 9.98 -8.31 -18.23
C ASP A 168 10.29 -6.85 -18.60
N SER A 169 9.88 -6.41 -19.79
CA SER A 169 10.08 -5.04 -20.28
C SER A 169 9.03 -4.03 -19.80
N SER A 170 8.06 -4.44 -18.98
CA SER A 170 7.00 -3.55 -18.51
C SER A 170 7.55 -2.48 -17.56
N PRO A 171 7.23 -1.18 -17.76
CA PRO A 171 7.63 -0.12 -16.83
C PRO A 171 7.03 -0.32 -15.42
N ILE A 172 5.98 -1.14 -15.30
CA ILE A 172 5.30 -1.46 -14.04
C ILE A 172 6.10 -2.45 -13.20
N ARG A 173 6.92 -3.30 -13.83
CA ARG A 173 7.51 -4.47 -13.17
C ARG A 173 8.44 -4.08 -12.03
N ALA A 174 9.31 -3.09 -12.23
CA ALA A 174 10.23 -2.65 -11.19
C ALA A 174 9.49 -1.99 -9.99
N PRO A 175 8.61 -0.99 -10.18
CA PRO A 175 7.80 -0.43 -9.08
C PRO A 175 6.97 -1.47 -8.32
N LEU A 176 6.33 -2.42 -9.04
CA LEU A 176 5.58 -3.49 -8.39
C LEU A 176 6.49 -4.47 -7.65
N GLY A 177 7.71 -4.70 -8.14
CA GLY A 177 8.74 -5.50 -7.47
C GLY A 177 9.11 -4.90 -6.12
N PHE A 178 9.35 -3.58 -6.04
CA PHE A 178 9.60 -2.91 -4.76
C PHE A 178 8.43 -3.07 -3.78
N CYS A 179 7.19 -2.94 -4.25
CA CYS A 179 6.01 -3.18 -3.41
C CYS A 179 5.99 -4.63 -2.90
N LEU A 180 6.22 -5.59 -3.79
CA LEU A 180 6.25 -7.01 -3.43
C LEU A 180 7.34 -7.30 -2.38
N ASP A 181 8.55 -6.78 -2.57
CA ASP A 181 9.66 -6.97 -1.65
C ASP A 181 9.36 -6.39 -0.26
N ALA A 182 8.78 -5.18 -0.19
CA ALA A 182 8.40 -4.56 1.07
C ALA A 182 7.34 -5.38 1.84
N LEU A 183 6.32 -5.89 1.14
CA LEU A 183 5.32 -6.76 1.76
C LEU A 183 5.90 -8.13 2.12
N ALA A 184 6.84 -8.64 1.34
CA ALA A 184 7.53 -9.90 1.61
C ALA A 184 8.39 -9.79 2.86
N GLU A 185 9.06 -8.66 3.08
CA GLU A 185 9.84 -8.40 4.30
C GLU A 185 8.98 -8.47 5.56
N LEU A 186 7.79 -7.84 5.55
CA LEU A 186 6.83 -7.98 6.64
C LEU A 186 6.41 -9.43 6.87
N PHE A 187 6.09 -10.13 5.78
CA PHE A 187 5.68 -11.53 5.83
C PHE A 187 6.79 -12.41 6.44
N PHE A 188 8.02 -12.28 5.97
CA PHE A 188 9.15 -13.05 6.44
C PHE A 188 9.52 -12.69 7.88
N SER A 189 9.41 -11.42 8.28
CA SER A 189 9.60 -11.01 9.68
C SER A 189 8.65 -11.74 10.62
N MET A 190 7.35 -11.79 10.28
CA MET A 190 6.35 -12.53 11.08
C MET A 190 6.58 -14.05 11.04
N LEU A 191 6.89 -14.60 9.87
CA LEU A 191 7.19 -16.01 9.71
C LEU A 191 8.43 -16.43 10.51
N SER A 192 9.49 -15.62 10.51
CA SER A 192 10.70 -15.85 11.29
C SER A 192 10.42 -15.81 12.79
N LYS A 193 9.61 -14.86 13.27
CA LYS A 193 9.18 -14.81 14.68
C LYS A 193 8.40 -16.06 15.09
N TRP A 194 7.51 -16.54 14.21
CA TRP A 194 6.76 -17.77 14.44
C TRP A 194 7.66 -19.01 14.48
N ILE A 195 8.52 -19.19 13.46
CA ILE A 195 9.36 -20.39 13.36
C ILE A 195 10.46 -20.40 14.43
N ALA A 196 11.05 -19.25 14.75
CA ALA A 196 12.18 -19.18 15.69
C ALA A 196 11.75 -19.10 17.16
N PHE A 197 10.62 -18.47 17.45
CA PHE A 197 10.19 -18.18 18.82
C PHE A 197 8.78 -18.64 19.17
N GLY A 198 8.03 -19.23 18.21
CA GLY A 198 6.64 -19.62 18.44
C GLY A 198 5.69 -18.44 18.68
N GLN A 199 6.11 -17.23 18.29
CA GLN A 199 5.37 -15.98 18.51
C GLN A 199 4.42 -15.71 17.34
N VAL A 200 3.18 -15.39 17.67
CA VAL A 200 2.13 -15.02 16.71
C VAL A 200 1.90 -13.51 16.81
N PRO A 201 1.74 -12.77 15.70
CA PRO A 201 1.34 -11.37 15.74
C PRO A 201 0.06 -11.18 16.56
N MET A 202 0.02 -10.16 17.41
CA MET A 202 -1.18 -9.84 18.21
C MET A 202 -2.26 -9.11 17.39
N VAL A 203 -1.94 -8.72 16.15
CA VAL A 203 -2.86 -8.05 15.23
C VAL A 203 -3.74 -9.10 14.52
N ALA A 204 -5.05 -8.95 14.65
CA ALA A 204 -6.00 -9.82 13.94
C ALA A 204 -5.88 -9.65 12.42
N ASP A 205 -6.12 -10.74 11.69
CA ASP A 205 -6.21 -10.77 10.23
C ASP A 205 -4.98 -10.29 9.44
N VAL A 206 -3.80 -10.24 10.08
CA VAL A 206 -2.53 -9.87 9.43
C VAL A 206 -1.78 -11.10 8.92
N PHE A 207 -1.69 -12.14 9.74
CA PHE A 207 -0.94 -13.36 9.43
C PHE A 207 -1.87 -14.58 9.35
N PHE A 208 -1.50 -15.57 8.54
CA PHE A 208 -2.35 -16.76 8.32
C PHE A 208 -2.32 -17.76 9.47
N ILE A 209 -1.49 -17.53 10.48
CA ILE A 209 -1.44 -18.30 11.72
C ILE A 209 -1.96 -17.39 12.83
N ALA A 210 -2.98 -17.85 13.56
CA ALA A 210 -3.67 -17.06 14.57
C ALA A 210 -4.03 -17.93 15.79
N PRO A 211 -4.12 -17.34 17.00
CA PRO A 211 -4.56 -18.08 18.18
C PRO A 211 -6.04 -18.48 18.07
N THR A 212 -6.38 -19.66 18.57
CA THR A 212 -7.77 -20.18 18.57
C THR A 212 -8.68 -19.46 19.58
N SER A 213 -8.12 -18.83 20.61
CA SER A 213 -8.84 -17.99 21.58
C SER A 213 -8.59 -16.51 21.34
N LYS A 214 -9.65 -15.70 21.43
CA LYS A 214 -9.58 -14.22 21.36
C LYS A 214 -9.03 -13.59 22.64
N ASP A 215 -8.99 -14.34 23.75
CA ASP A 215 -8.41 -13.88 25.01
C ASP A 215 -6.90 -14.14 25.01
N TYR A 216 -6.14 -13.16 24.52
CA TYR A 216 -4.67 -13.24 24.41
C TYR A 216 -3.95 -13.47 25.75
N SER A 217 -4.57 -13.09 26.88
CA SER A 217 -4.05 -13.38 28.23
C SER A 217 -4.01 -14.88 28.53
N VAL A 218 -4.90 -15.66 27.92
CA VAL A 218 -4.99 -17.11 28.05
C VAL A 218 -3.92 -17.80 27.19
N VAL A 219 -3.53 -17.20 26.07
CA VAL A 219 -2.55 -17.77 25.12
C VAL A 219 -1.11 -17.72 25.68
N GLU A 220 -0.81 -16.81 26.61
CA GLU A 220 0.48 -16.75 27.33
C GLU A 220 0.54 -17.69 28.55
N THR A 221 -0.61 -18.04 29.17
CA THR A 221 -0.65 -18.80 30.44
C THR A 221 -1.30 -20.18 30.35
N GLU A 222 -2.17 -20.43 29.39
CA GLU A 222 -2.82 -21.73 29.19
C GLU A 222 -2.09 -22.55 28.14
N SER A 223 -1.37 -23.51 28.70
CA SER A 223 -1.21 -24.87 28.18
C SER A 223 -0.30 -25.04 26.99
N ALA A 224 0.71 -25.87 27.19
CA ALA A 224 1.54 -26.55 26.20
C ALA A 224 0.72 -27.46 25.25
N SER A 225 -0.42 -26.98 24.76
CA SER A 225 -1.29 -27.69 23.82
C SER A 225 -1.01 -27.22 22.41
N SER A 226 -0.77 -28.16 21.51
CA SER A 226 -0.62 -27.94 20.07
C SER A 226 -1.87 -27.35 19.40
N THR A 227 -2.98 -27.18 20.13
CA THR A 227 -4.29 -26.69 19.64
C THR A 227 -4.54 -25.20 19.91
N ALA A 228 -3.59 -24.49 20.51
CA ALA A 228 -3.74 -23.06 20.85
C ALA A 228 -3.67 -22.12 19.64
N VAL A 229 -3.24 -22.63 18.48
CA VAL A 229 -2.99 -21.86 17.26
C VAL A 229 -3.51 -22.65 16.07
N GLU A 230 -4.14 -21.96 15.12
CA GLU A 230 -4.69 -22.54 13.90
C GLU A 230 -4.29 -21.75 12.64
N ILE A 231 -4.54 -22.37 11.48
CA ILE A 231 -4.37 -21.72 10.18
C ILE A 231 -5.69 -21.07 9.78
N HIS A 232 -5.67 -19.75 9.60
CA HIS A 232 -6.73 -19.02 8.92
C HIS A 232 -6.60 -19.22 7.41
N HIS A 233 -7.27 -20.24 6.87
CA HIS A 233 -7.16 -20.63 5.45
C HIS A 233 -7.50 -19.52 4.45
N HIS A 234 -8.30 -18.53 4.85
CA HIS A 234 -8.64 -17.38 4.02
C HIS A 234 -7.50 -16.35 3.91
N LEU A 235 -6.52 -16.39 4.82
CA LEU A 235 -5.35 -15.50 4.84
C LEU A 235 -4.11 -16.12 4.19
N VAL A 236 -4.14 -17.42 3.84
CA VAL A 236 -2.97 -18.08 3.25
C VAL A 236 -2.71 -17.51 1.84
N PRO A 237 -1.51 -16.99 1.54
CA PRO A 237 -1.15 -16.53 0.19
C PRO A 237 -0.91 -17.72 -0.73
N LYS A 238 -1.94 -18.13 -1.49
CA LYS A 238 -1.99 -19.44 -2.18
C LYS A 238 -1.04 -19.53 -3.37
N GLY A 239 -0.73 -18.42 -4.03
CA GLY A 239 0.25 -18.36 -5.11
C GLY A 239 1.70 -18.49 -4.63
N ILE A 240 1.94 -18.37 -3.32
CA ILE A 240 3.28 -18.41 -2.70
C ILE A 240 3.43 -19.66 -1.82
N ILE A 241 2.42 -19.98 -1.02
CA ILE A 241 2.45 -21.05 -0.03
C ILE A 241 1.42 -22.11 -0.38
N SER A 242 1.91 -23.32 -0.65
CA SER A 242 1.03 -24.49 -0.80
C SER A 242 0.39 -24.87 0.54
N PRO A 243 -0.82 -25.47 0.54
CA PRO A 243 -1.47 -25.92 1.78
C PRO A 243 -0.59 -26.84 2.62
N SER A 244 0.14 -27.77 1.98
CA SER A 244 1.07 -28.66 2.67
C SER A 244 2.24 -27.91 3.34
N LEU A 245 2.70 -26.80 2.75
CA LEU A 245 3.73 -25.98 3.38
C LEU A 245 3.16 -25.18 4.55
N ALA A 246 1.93 -24.67 4.45
CA ALA A 246 1.26 -23.99 5.56
C ALA A 246 1.14 -24.91 6.79
N ASP A 247 0.74 -26.17 6.61
CA ASP A 247 0.65 -27.16 7.69
C ASP A 247 2.02 -27.43 8.34
N LYS A 248 3.08 -27.50 7.53
CA LYS A 248 4.45 -27.66 8.02
C LYS A 248 4.92 -26.44 8.82
N ILE A 249 4.59 -25.23 8.36
CA ILE A 249 4.92 -23.99 9.07
C ILE A 249 4.21 -23.97 10.43
N LEU A 250 2.92 -24.32 10.48
CA LEU A 250 2.17 -24.44 11.73
C LEU A 250 2.84 -25.44 12.67
N LEU A 251 3.15 -26.65 12.17
CA LEU A 251 3.78 -27.69 12.98
C LEU A 251 5.12 -27.23 13.58
N CYS A 252 5.98 -26.60 12.77
CA CYS A 252 7.28 -26.12 13.22
C CYS A 252 7.15 -25.08 14.34
N GLY A 253 6.36 -24.02 14.15
CA GLY A 253 6.24 -23.00 15.19
C GLY A 253 5.46 -23.46 16.42
N SER A 254 4.49 -24.37 16.27
CA SER A 254 3.81 -25.00 17.42
C SER A 254 4.78 -25.83 18.26
N ALA A 255 5.70 -26.57 17.63
CA ALA A 255 6.73 -27.31 18.36
C ALA A 255 7.67 -26.36 19.13
N VAL A 256 8.13 -25.28 18.49
CA VAL A 256 8.97 -24.26 19.16
C VAL A 256 8.23 -23.60 20.32
N ARG A 257 6.97 -23.25 20.14
CA ARG A 257 6.12 -22.65 21.18
C ARG A 257 6.00 -23.57 22.39
N VAL A 258 5.70 -24.85 22.18
CA VAL A 258 5.59 -25.85 23.25
C VAL A 258 6.91 -26.01 24.00
N LEU A 259 8.03 -26.15 23.28
CA LEU A 259 9.37 -26.26 23.89
C LEU A 259 9.78 -25.00 24.67
N GLY A 260 9.46 -23.82 24.13
CA GLY A 260 9.69 -22.54 24.79
C GLY A 260 8.93 -22.42 26.11
N LEU A 261 7.70 -22.91 26.17
CA LEU A 261 6.89 -22.95 27.39
C LEU A 261 7.39 -23.98 28.41
N CYS A 262 7.88 -25.15 27.96
CA CYS A 262 8.44 -26.17 28.85
C CYS A 262 9.68 -25.68 29.63
N ASN A 263 10.54 -24.87 29.02
CA ASN A 263 11.72 -24.30 29.69
C ASN A 263 11.38 -23.22 30.74
N ILE A 264 10.16 -22.67 30.74
CA ILE A 264 9.73 -21.62 31.67
C ILE A 264 9.15 -22.22 32.98
N VAL A 265 8.82 -23.51 33.00
CA VAL A 265 8.21 -24.14 34.19
C VAL A 265 9.27 -24.54 35.23
N ASP A 266 10.54 -24.70 34.85
CA ASP A 266 11.56 -25.32 35.72
C ASP A 266 12.43 -24.36 36.56
N ASP A 267 12.43 -23.03 36.37
CA ASP A 267 13.25 -22.10 37.18
C ASP A 267 12.54 -20.79 37.55
N THR A 268 11.95 -20.75 38.74
CA THR A 268 11.07 -19.66 39.23
C THR A 268 11.79 -18.33 39.56
N SER A 269 13.11 -18.21 39.42
CA SER A 269 13.84 -16.96 39.74
C SER A 269 14.41 -16.23 38.50
N THR A 270 14.84 -16.96 37.47
CA THR A 270 15.36 -16.41 36.20
C THR A 270 14.24 -16.01 35.22
N ASN A 271 13.02 -16.52 35.43
CA ASN A 271 11.89 -16.32 34.52
C ASN A 271 11.19 -14.96 34.66
N ALA A 272 11.26 -14.31 35.81
CA ALA A 272 10.81 -12.92 35.94
C ALA A 272 11.67 -11.98 35.07
N GLU A 273 12.97 -12.28 34.97
CA GLU A 273 13.91 -11.50 34.17
C GLU A 273 13.71 -11.76 32.65
N ASN A 274 13.50 -13.02 32.24
CA ASN A 274 13.24 -13.35 30.83
C ASN A 274 11.85 -12.88 30.33
N LEU A 275 10.80 -12.98 31.16
CA LEU A 275 9.49 -12.38 30.85
C LEU A 275 9.56 -10.85 30.84
N SER A 276 10.38 -10.24 31.70
CA SER A 276 10.62 -8.80 31.64
C SER A 276 11.38 -8.39 30.37
N ARG A 277 12.33 -9.21 29.89
CA ARG A 277 13.05 -8.98 28.62
C ARG A 277 12.15 -9.17 27.39
N LEU A 278 11.26 -10.17 27.39
CA LEU A 278 10.26 -10.35 26.34
C LEU A 278 9.22 -9.22 26.32
N ARG A 279 8.78 -8.74 27.48
CA ARG A 279 7.91 -7.56 27.59
C ARG A 279 8.61 -6.26 27.20
N GLN A 280 9.90 -6.12 27.54
CA GLN A 280 10.72 -4.98 27.09
C GLN A 280 10.96 -5.00 25.58
N LEU A 281 11.07 -6.18 24.95
CA LEU A 281 11.12 -6.30 23.50
C LEU A 281 9.76 -5.93 22.87
N ASN A 282 8.63 -6.39 23.41
CA ASN A 282 7.30 -5.93 22.93
C ASN A 282 7.15 -4.40 23.03
N VAL A 283 7.60 -3.77 24.12
CA VAL A 283 7.52 -2.31 24.30
C VAL A 283 8.52 -1.55 23.40
N LEU A 284 9.69 -2.11 23.10
CA LEU A 284 10.66 -1.52 22.16
C LEU A 284 10.22 -1.60 20.70
N PHE A 285 9.29 -2.51 20.35
CA PHE A 285 8.76 -2.65 18.99
C PHE A 285 7.36 -2.04 18.79
N ASP A 286 6.66 -1.69 19.86
CA ASP A 286 5.41 -0.89 19.83
C ASP A 286 5.65 0.63 19.90
N CYS A 287 6.90 1.08 20.08
CA CYS A 287 7.30 2.49 20.03
C CYS A 287 8.20 2.78 18.82
N THR A 288 7.64 2.80 17.61
CA THR A 288 8.11 3.76 16.60
C THR A 288 7.30 5.05 16.80
N GLU A 289 7.79 5.87 17.74
CA GLU A 289 7.32 7.23 17.96
C GLU A 289 7.40 8.04 16.66
N THR A 290 6.26 8.59 16.28
CA THR A 290 6.17 9.92 15.71
C THR A 290 6.77 10.92 16.71
N GLY A 291 7.96 11.45 16.41
CA GLY A 291 8.62 12.46 17.24
C GLY A 291 9.86 13.00 16.55
N GLY A 292 9.75 14.21 15.98
CA GLY A 292 10.70 14.74 15.01
C GLY A 292 12.11 15.01 15.52
N PHE A 293 13.04 15.02 14.56
CA PHE A 293 14.31 15.72 14.68
C PHE A 293 14.39 16.82 13.63
N LYS A 294 14.27 18.06 14.11
CA LYS A 294 14.98 19.21 13.53
C LYS A 294 16.44 19.10 13.92
N MET A 295 17.32 18.96 12.94
CA MET A 295 18.44 19.88 12.68
C MET A 295 18.99 19.61 11.29
#